data_AF-A0A820GMD3-F1
#
_entry.id   AF-A0A820GMD3-F1
#
_cell.length_a   1.000
_cell.length_b   1.000
_cell.length_c   1.000
_cell.angle_alpha   90.00
_cell.angle_beta   90.00
_cell.angle_gamma   90.00
#
_symmetry.space_group_name_H-M   'P 1'
#
loop_
_entity.id
_entity.type
_entity.pdbx_description
1 polymer ?
#
loop_
_entity_poly.entity_id
_entity_poly.type
_entity_poly.pdbx_seq_one_letter_code
_entity_poly.pdbx_strand_id
1 'polypeptide(L)'
;MIKVQAEIDTQNELRRDLNWIQLLAIGLGGTIGAGIFVLSGQAAAEYSGPSIIISFLITGVIALLSSLSYSELGAMMPSSGSVYTYTYAALGEYLAWFIGWNSGLLYLF
;
A
#
# COMPACT_ATOMS: atom_id res chain seq x y z
N MET A 1 -11.96 -37.15 -15.63
CA MET A 1 -11.94 -36.28 -14.44
C MET A 1 -10.65 -35.47 -14.25
N ILE A 2 -9.50 -35.78 -14.87
CA ILE A 2 -8.25 -34.98 -14.69
C ILE A 2 -8.06 -33.88 -15.76
N LYS A 3 -8.65 -34.01 -16.94
CA LYS A 3 -8.47 -33.02 -18.04
C LYS A 3 -9.33 -31.76 -17.93
N VAL A 4 -10.41 -31.78 -17.14
CA VAL A 4 -11.30 -30.62 -16.95
C VAL A 4 -10.70 -29.60 -15.97
N GLN A 5 -9.88 -30.04 -15.01
CA GLN A 5 -9.29 -29.14 -14.02
C GLN A 5 -8.15 -28.26 -14.60
N ALA A 6 -7.38 -28.79 -15.56
CA ALA A 6 -6.27 -28.07 -16.19
C ALA A 6 -6.74 -26.94 -17.14
N GLU A 7 -7.95 -27.06 -17.71
CA GLU A 7 -8.51 -26.02 -18.59
C GLU A 7 -9.09 -24.84 -17.78
N ILE A 8 -9.54 -25.08 -16.54
CA ILE A 8 -10.02 -24.02 -15.64
C ILE A 8 -8.86 -23.17 -15.09
N ASP A 9 -7.68 -23.76 -14.86
CA ASP A 9 -6.48 -23.00 -14.44
C ASP A 9 -5.89 -22.13 -15.56
N THR A 10 -5.99 -22.57 -16.82
CA THR A 10 -5.41 -21.83 -17.96
C THR A 10 -6.27 -20.62 -18.39
N GLN A 11 -7.56 -20.61 -18.04
CA GLN A 11 -8.49 -19.53 -18.38
C GLN A 11 -8.54 -18.40 -17.32
N ASN A 12 -7.85 -18.55 -16.19
CA ASN A 12 -7.90 -17.61 -15.07
C ASN A 12 -6.56 -16.90 -14.78
N GLU A 13 -5.58 -17.00 -15.69
CA GLU A 13 -4.40 -16.13 -15.61
C GLU A 13 -4.77 -14.71 -16.06
N LEU A 14 -4.81 -13.79 -15.10
CA LEU A 14 -4.93 -12.36 -15.37
C LEU A 14 -3.83 -11.93 -16.35
N ARG A 15 -4.23 -11.44 -17.53
CA ARG A 15 -3.32 -10.82 -18.48
C ARG A 15 -2.62 -9.63 -17.80
N ARG A 16 -1.28 -9.67 -17.76
CA ARG A 16 -0.44 -8.59 -17.24
C ARG A 16 -0.37 -7.44 -18.25
N ASP A 17 -1.48 -6.74 -18.41
CA ASP A 17 -1.65 -5.61 -19.36
C ASP A 17 -1.52 -4.23 -18.67
N LEU A 18 -1.31 -4.20 -17.35
CA LEU A 18 -1.16 -2.94 -16.61
C LEU A 18 0.11 -2.21 -17.04
N ASN A 19 -0.09 -1.08 -17.71
CA ASN A 19 0.97 -0.15 -18.07
C ASN A 19 1.40 0.68 -16.85
N TRP A 20 2.61 1.23 -16.87
CA TRP A 20 3.18 2.04 -15.78
C TRP A 20 2.27 3.23 -15.40
N ILE A 21 1.58 3.84 -16.36
CA ILE A 21 0.63 4.92 -16.11
C ILE A 21 -0.57 4.43 -15.30
N GLN A 22 -1.08 3.24 -15.61
CA GLN A 22 -2.22 2.66 -14.90
C GLN A 22 -1.82 2.27 -13.47
N LEU A 23 -0.61 1.73 -13.28
CA LEU A 23 -0.06 1.45 -11.95
C LEU A 23 0.10 2.71 -11.11
N LEU A 24 0.61 3.80 -11.69
CA LEU A 24 0.70 5.09 -11.01
C LEU A 24 -0.68 5.66 -10.68
N ALA A 25 -1.65 5.56 -11.60
CA ALA A 25 -3.01 6.03 -11.36
C ALA A 25 -3.68 5.27 -10.19
N ILE A 26 -3.49 3.96 -10.11
CA ILE A 26 -3.97 3.14 -8.99
C ILE A 26 -3.30 3.55 -7.68
N GLY A 27 -1.98 3.73 -7.68
CA GLY A 27 -1.24 4.14 -6.48
C GLY A 27 -1.64 5.55 -5.98
N LEU A 28 -1.76 6.52 -6.89
CA LEU A 28 -2.20 7.87 -6.57
C LEU A 28 -3.66 7.89 -6.11
N GLY A 29 -4.54 7.14 -6.77
CA GLY A 29 -5.95 7.03 -6.39
C GLY A 29 -6.15 6.38 -5.02
N GLY A 30 -5.30 5.41 -4.65
CA GLY A 30 -5.31 4.82 -3.30
C GLY A 30 -4.73 5.72 -2.21
N THR A 31 -3.82 6.64 -2.57
CA THR A 31 -3.15 7.53 -1.60
C THR A 31 -3.95 8.82 -1.35
N ILE A 32 -4.56 9.39 -2.38
CA ILE A 32 -5.34 10.63 -2.28
C ILE A 32 -6.76 10.28 -1.79
N GLY A 33 -6.93 10.17 -0.48
CA GLY A 33 -8.21 9.88 0.17
C GLY A 33 -8.90 11.09 0.82
N ALA A 34 -10.00 10.85 1.53
CA ALA A 34 -10.75 11.89 2.26
C ALA A 34 -9.92 12.62 3.33
N GLY A 35 -8.84 11.99 3.82
CA GLY A 35 -7.97 12.55 4.84
C GLY A 35 -7.38 13.92 4.47
N ILE A 36 -6.93 14.12 3.23
CA ILE A 36 -6.34 15.41 2.83
C ILE A 36 -7.38 16.55 2.82
N PHE A 37 -8.66 16.24 2.59
CA PHE A 37 -9.71 17.24 2.50
C PHE A 37 -10.31 17.60 3.85
N VAL A 38 -10.29 16.68 4.82
CA VAL A 38 -10.90 16.87 6.15
C VAL A 38 -9.85 17.08 7.24
N LEU A 39 -8.89 16.15 7.38
CA LEU A 39 -7.91 16.20 8.47
C LEU A 39 -6.95 17.38 8.32
N SER A 40 -6.60 17.78 7.09
CA SER A 40 -5.72 18.95 6.88
C SER A 40 -6.32 20.24 7.43
N GLY A 41 -7.65 20.40 7.29
CA GLY A 41 -8.37 21.56 7.82
C GLY A 41 -8.42 21.56 9.35
N GLN A 42 -8.69 20.40 9.95
CA GLN A 42 -8.65 20.23 11.41
C GLN A 42 -7.24 20.43 11.97
N ALA A 43 -6.23 19.87 11.31
CA ALA A 43 -4.82 20.03 11.68
C ALA A 43 -4.37 21.51 11.58
N ALA A 44 -4.87 22.25 10.58
CA ALA A 44 -4.59 23.67 10.46
C ALA A 44 -5.28 24.47 11.56
N ALA A 45 -6.53 24.16 11.87
CA ALA A 45 -7.31 24.89 12.87
C ALA A 45 -6.82 24.65 14.31
N GLU A 46 -6.48 23.41 14.67
CA GLU A 46 -6.16 23.03 16.06
C GLU A 46 -4.66 22.97 16.38
N TYR A 47 -3.79 22.64 15.41
CA TYR A 47 -2.39 22.29 15.71
C TYR A 47 -1.36 23.26 15.13
N SER A 48 -1.40 23.57 13.84
CA SER A 48 -0.30 24.29 13.17
C SER A 48 -0.65 25.67 12.62
N GLY A 49 -1.93 26.04 12.50
CA GLY A 49 -2.31 27.33 11.92
C GLY A 49 -1.70 27.55 10.53
N PRO A 50 -1.19 28.76 10.22
CA PRO A 50 -0.52 29.05 8.93
C PRO A 50 0.73 28.21 8.65
N SER A 51 1.34 27.60 9.69
CA SER A 51 2.59 26.84 9.55
C SER A 51 2.40 25.39 9.08
N ILE A 52 1.16 24.96 8.80
CA ILE A 52 0.86 23.59 8.36
C ILE A 52 1.63 23.17 7.10
N ILE A 53 2.00 24.11 6.24
CA ILE A 53 2.82 23.87 5.04
C ILE A 53 4.15 23.24 5.42
N ILE A 54 4.77 23.66 6.54
CA ILE A 54 6.05 23.11 7.02
C ILE A 54 5.85 21.67 7.49
N SER A 55 4.77 21.38 8.21
CA SER A 55 4.40 20.03 8.65
C SER A 55 4.17 19.08 7.47
N PHE A 56 3.53 19.55 6.39
CA PHE A 56 3.36 18.78 5.16
C PHE A 56 4.69 18.53 4.44
N LEU A 57 5.59 19.51 4.44
CA LEU A 57 6.92 19.37 3.82
C LEU A 57 7.73 18.28 4.53
N ILE A 58 7.75 18.30 5.86
CA ILE A 58 8.44 17.29 6.68
C ILE A 58 7.81 15.91 6.46
N THR A 59 6.48 15.81 6.51
CA THR A 59 5.77 14.55 6.25
C THR A 59 6.06 14.02 4.84
N GLY A 60 6.13 14.90 3.85
CA GLY A 60 6.48 14.54 2.47
C GLY A 60 7.86 13.92 2.37
N VAL A 61 8.87 14.47 3.05
CA VAL A 61 10.22 13.90 3.08
C VAL A 61 10.24 12.52 3.76
N ILE A 62 9.55 12.35 4.87
CA ILE A 62 9.44 11.07 5.58
C ILE A 62 8.73 10.03 4.72
N ALA A 63 7.64 10.42 4.05
CA ALA A 63 6.89 9.56 3.14
C ALA A 63 7.74 9.14 1.92
N LEU A 64 8.54 10.05 1.36
CA LEU A 64 9.47 9.73 0.26
C LEU A 64 10.52 8.70 0.69
N LEU A 65 11.15 8.90 1.85
CA LEU A 65 12.12 7.95 2.40
C LEU A 65 11.49 6.57 2.63
N SER A 66 10.29 6.55 3.21
CA SER A 66 9.55 5.31 3.46
C SER A 66 9.18 4.61 2.15
N SER A 67 8.67 5.36 1.17
CA SER A 67 8.30 4.85 -0.16
C SER A 67 9.51 4.25 -0.89
N LEU A 68 10.70 4.85 -0.75
CA LEU A 68 11.92 4.33 -1.36
C LEU A 68 12.29 2.96 -0.78
N SER A 69 12.23 2.80 0.55
CA SER A 69 12.45 1.50 1.21
C SER A 69 11.42 0.44 0.78
N TYR A 70 10.14 0.82 0.66
CA TYR A 70 9.11 -0.10 0.15
C TYR A 70 9.29 -0.43 -1.32
N SER A 71 9.77 0.51 -2.14
CA SER A 71 10.08 0.27 -3.55
C SER A 71 11.22 -0.73 -3.73
N GLU A 72 12.24 -0.68 -2.87
CA GLU A 72 13.35 -1.65 -2.89
C GLU A 72 12.85 -3.05 -2.54
N LEU A 73 12.02 -3.17 -1.49
CA LEU A 73 11.40 -4.44 -1.10
C LEU A 73 10.49 -5.00 -2.21
N GLY A 74 9.70 -4.14 -2.86
CA GLY A 74 8.84 -4.53 -3.99
C GLY A 74 9.63 -4.97 -5.22
N ALA A 75 10.81 -4.39 -5.47
CA ALA A 75 11.71 -4.83 -6.53
C ALA A 75 12.37 -6.19 -6.21
N MET A 76 12.68 -6.46 -4.94
CA MET A 76 13.27 -7.74 -4.51
C MET A 76 12.27 -8.89 -4.46
N MET A 77 11.01 -8.64 -4.10
CA MET A 77 9.96 -9.66 -3.96
C MET A 77 8.75 -9.33 -4.84
N PRO A 78 8.74 -9.74 -6.13
CA PRO A 78 7.63 -9.50 -7.06
C PRO A 78 6.46 -10.47 -6.82
N SER A 79 6.01 -10.58 -5.57
CA SER A 79 4.85 -11.37 -5.17
C SER A 79 3.64 -10.45 -5.00
N SER A 80 2.45 -10.92 -5.41
CA SER A 80 1.19 -10.25 -5.13
C SER A 80 0.86 -10.38 -3.64
N GLY A 81 1.44 -9.50 -2.82
CA GLY A 81 1.33 -9.54 -1.36
C GLY A 81 1.44 -8.15 -0.75
N SER A 82 0.56 -7.85 0.21
CA SER A 82 0.63 -6.62 1.02
C SER A 82 1.75 -6.71 2.07
N VAL A 83 1.82 -5.75 3.00
CA VAL A 83 2.80 -5.66 4.10
C VAL A 83 2.98 -6.98 4.87
N TYR A 84 1.94 -7.81 4.92
CA TYR A 84 1.99 -9.17 5.46
C TYR A 84 3.07 -10.05 4.82
N THR A 85 3.16 -10.09 3.49
CA THR A 85 4.09 -10.96 2.76
C THR A 85 5.54 -10.51 2.97
N TYR A 86 5.79 -9.20 2.99
CA TYR A 86 7.12 -8.66 3.28
C TYR A 86 7.55 -8.96 4.71
N THR A 87 6.62 -8.84 5.67
CA THR A 87 6.91 -9.13 7.08
C THR A 87 7.13 -10.62 7.32
N TYR A 88 6.35 -11.49 6.65
CA TYR A 88 6.54 -12.93 6.71
C TYR A 88 7.93 -13.34 6.22
N ALA A 89 8.38 -12.75 5.10
CA ALA A 89 9.69 -13.02 4.53
C ALA A 89 10.85 -12.52 5.41
N ALA A 90 10.69 -11.39 6.11
CA ALA A 90 11.77 -10.76 6.88
C ALA A 90 11.83 -11.20 8.36
N LEU A 91 10.68 -11.44 9.01
CA LEU A 91 10.58 -11.53 10.48
C LEU A 91 9.88 -12.80 10.97
N GLY A 92 9.33 -13.61 10.06
CA GLY A 92 8.67 -14.88 10.39
C GLY A 92 7.19 -14.76 10.77
N GLU A 93 6.62 -15.91 11.11
CA GLU A 93 5.17 -16.14 11.12
C GLU A 93 4.41 -15.41 12.23
N TYR A 94 4.98 -15.29 13.43
CA TYR A 94 4.31 -14.64 14.56
C TYR A 94 4.08 -13.13 14.35
N LEU A 95 5.09 -12.43 13.82
CA LEU A 95 4.98 -10.99 13.55
C LEU A 95 4.12 -10.75 12.31
N ALA A 96 4.24 -11.59 11.29
CA ALA A 96 3.37 -11.54 10.12
C ALA A 96 1.90 -11.71 10.52
N TRP A 97 1.56 -12.66 11.39
CA TRP A 97 0.19 -12.86 11.87
C TRP A 97 -0.39 -11.61 12.55
N PHE A 98 0.38 -10.97 13.45
CA PHE A 98 -0.04 -9.72 14.10
C PHE A 98 -0.29 -8.59 13.09
N ILE A 99 0.60 -8.44 12.12
CA ILE A 99 0.50 -7.38 11.09
C ILE A 99 -0.64 -7.66 10.11
N GLY A 100 -0.85 -8.92 9.74
CA GLY A 100 -1.99 -9.34 8.94
C GLY A 100 -3.31 -8.98 9.61
N TRP A 101 -3.40 -9.22 10.93
CA TRP A 101 -4.61 -8.89 11.66
C TRP A 101 -4.84 -7.38 11.78
N ASN A 102 -3.77 -6.64 12.10
CA ASN A 102 -3.84 -5.17 12.15
C ASN A 102 -4.22 -4.56 10.80
N SER A 103 -3.66 -5.08 9.70
CA SER A 103 -3.99 -4.61 8.36
C SER A 103 -5.46 -4.88 8.00
N GLY A 104 -6.01 -6.05 8.36
CA GLY A 104 -7.43 -6.35 8.14
C GLY A 104 -8.37 -5.42 8.91
N LEU A 105 -8.03 -5.11 10.17
CA LEU A 105 -8.78 -4.14 10.97
C LEU A 105 -8.68 -2.72 10.39
N LEU A 106 -7.50 -2.33 9.92
CA LEU A 106 -7.27 -1.02 9.31
C LEU A 106 -8.10 -0.80 8.04
N TYR A 107 -8.31 -1.83 7.21
CA TYR A 107 -9.15 -1.71 6.02
C TYR A 107 -10.66 -1.71 6.31
N LEU A 108 -11.07 -2.21 7.48
CA LEU A 108 -12.47 -2.25 7.90
C LEU A 108 -12.97 -0.93 8.52
N PHE A 109 -12.05 -0.04 8.92
CA PHE A 109 -12.34 1.20 9.64
C PHE A 109 -11.94 2.42 8.80
#